data_AF-A0A1Q6UFN4-F1
#
_entry.id   AF-A0A1Q6UFN4-F1
#
_cell.length_a   1.000
_cell.length_b   1.000
_cell.length_c   1.000
_cell.angle_alpha   90.00
_cell.angle_beta   90.00
_cell.angle_gamma   90.00
#
_symmetry.space_group_name_H-M   'P 1'
#
loop_
_entity.id
_entity.type
_entity.pdbx_description
1 polymer ?
#
loop_
_entity_poly.entity_id
_entity_poly.type
_entity_poly.pdbx_seq_one_letter_code
_entity_poly.pdbx_strand_id
1 'polypeptide(L)'
;MKNRLLFTTALIAAAFAVSDARAERLVVSSGEEEAVNAEMSANDNSELQGGAILNSGKLTVADGVVFNGNAGSVGGAVSTVDASGAAVIGDNVSFIGNTSAMQGGAYHNQRATSTIGDNAKFHNNMAIGYGGGAVYQDTDGREAVLTIGDNAEFKGNKSETSHGGAVMNFNAGDKAEITIGKNAVFSGNSAGKTGGAVANWGGSMRLGEGASFAENRAATDGGAVYNANYGGKNAEMTIAGVSVFENNEATGLGGAVYNDGKLNMGGAVFSGNKAGGKLNDVYNAGELNFTGDVTLDGGIAGNGTTTFAKDTVLTVKTGTTTISNDVVNKGATLSLVFANGYAGGEYDLITEEGSLDKEFNIAQNALYNIKANENGSYTISKKTAGDFVASTGANVNQANTISAVAGSKTGSARFDAVAERIGGLIQSAHASDVQTALNAATALAPEVAPMVLRKAKARRLTRCSVPFPRV
;
A
#
# COMPACT_ATOMS: atom_id res chain seq x y z
N MET A 1 -61.51 28.10 -3.02
CA MET A 1 -61.06 27.28 -1.87
C MET A 1 -60.98 25.82 -2.28
N LYS A 2 -59.76 25.31 -2.51
CA LYS A 2 -59.30 23.96 -2.14
C LYS A 2 -57.89 23.75 -2.72
N ASN A 3 -56.92 23.78 -1.80
CA ASN A 3 -55.57 23.24 -1.98
C ASN A 3 -55.63 21.78 -2.44
N ARG A 4 -54.65 21.36 -3.25
CA ARG A 4 -53.99 20.04 -3.15
C ARG A 4 -52.72 20.07 -4.02
N LEU A 5 -51.57 20.38 -3.44
CA LEU A 5 -50.63 19.53 -2.66
C LEU A 5 -49.71 18.72 -3.59
N LEU A 6 -48.41 18.95 -3.39
CA LEU A 6 -47.26 18.39 -4.07
C LEU A 6 -47.32 16.87 -4.24
N PHE A 7 -46.91 16.38 -5.41
CA PHE A 7 -46.49 14.99 -5.60
C PHE A 7 -45.11 14.80 -4.95
N THR A 8 -45.09 14.23 -3.76
CA THR A 8 -43.91 13.58 -3.18
C THR A 8 -43.98 12.09 -3.49
N THR A 9 -42.95 11.61 -4.16
CA THR A 9 -42.43 10.23 -4.21
C THR A 9 -43.11 9.25 -3.26
N ALA A 10 -43.89 8.33 -3.83
CA ALA A 10 -44.37 7.15 -3.11
C ALA A 10 -43.22 6.12 -3.04
N LEU A 11 -42.64 6.00 -1.85
CA LEU A 11 -41.80 4.89 -1.42
C LEU A 11 -42.68 3.63 -1.43
N ILE A 12 -42.53 2.76 -2.44
CA ILE A 12 -43.14 1.43 -2.42
C ILE A 12 -42.25 0.54 -1.55
N ALA A 13 -42.56 0.50 -0.26
CA ALA A 13 -42.11 -0.57 0.62
C ALA A 13 -43.02 -1.78 0.38
N ALA A 14 -42.68 -2.60 -0.61
CA ALA A 14 -43.25 -3.93 -0.73
C ALA A 14 -42.49 -4.84 0.26
N ALA A 15 -43.07 -5.03 1.44
CA ALA A 15 -42.66 -6.08 2.36
C ALA A 15 -43.01 -7.43 1.73
N PHE A 16 -42.02 -8.13 1.16
CA PHE A 16 -42.16 -9.53 0.79
C PHE A 16 -41.82 -10.42 1.97
N ALA A 17 -42.71 -11.38 2.20
CA ALA A 17 -42.61 -12.37 3.27
C ALA A 17 -41.33 -13.22 3.09
N VAL A 18 -40.59 -13.41 4.18
CA VAL A 18 -39.50 -14.38 4.26
C VAL A 18 -40.13 -15.77 4.26
N SER A 19 -40.10 -16.45 3.11
CA SER A 19 -40.25 -17.91 3.08
C SER A 19 -38.88 -18.54 3.22
N ASP A 20 -38.70 -19.35 4.26
CA ASP A 20 -37.54 -20.20 4.48
C ASP A 20 -37.45 -21.25 3.35
N ALA A 21 -36.72 -20.90 2.30
CA ALA A 21 -36.23 -21.73 1.21
C ALA A 21 -34.95 -21.05 0.72
N ARG A 22 -33.91 -21.82 0.36
CA ARG A 22 -32.67 -21.28 -0.23
C ARG A 22 -33.00 -20.17 -1.22
N ALA A 23 -32.59 -18.94 -0.90
CA ALA A 23 -33.14 -17.73 -1.50
C ALA A 23 -33.02 -17.74 -3.04
N GLU A 24 -34.09 -17.31 -3.72
CA GLU A 24 -34.18 -17.30 -5.18
C GLU A 24 -33.22 -16.25 -5.76
N ARG A 25 -32.41 -16.68 -6.75
CA ARG A 25 -31.53 -15.79 -7.51
C ARG A 25 -32.35 -14.73 -8.24
N LEU A 26 -32.01 -13.46 -8.05
CA LEU A 26 -32.58 -12.36 -8.84
C LEU A 26 -31.96 -12.34 -10.25
N VAL A 27 -32.81 -12.31 -11.28
CA VAL A 27 -32.38 -12.16 -12.68
C VAL A 27 -32.90 -10.84 -13.22
N VAL A 28 -31.98 -9.90 -13.45
CA VAL A 28 -32.26 -8.59 -14.05
C VAL A 28 -32.03 -8.67 -15.55
N SER A 29 -33.08 -8.39 -16.32
CA SER A 29 -33.07 -8.45 -17.79
C SER A 29 -33.23 -7.07 -18.42
N SER A 30 -33.04 -6.95 -19.73
CA SER A 30 -33.22 -5.68 -20.45
C SER A 30 -34.64 -5.15 -20.28
N GLY A 31 -34.79 -3.90 -19.81
CA GLY A 31 -36.10 -3.32 -19.55
C GLY A 31 -36.03 -2.23 -18.49
N GLU A 32 -37.00 -2.26 -17.57
CA GLU A 32 -37.05 -1.33 -16.43
C GLU A 32 -35.89 -1.59 -15.44
N GLU A 33 -35.61 -0.57 -14.63
CA GLU A 33 -34.58 -0.64 -13.60
C GLU A 33 -35.03 -1.52 -12.44
N GLU A 34 -34.18 -2.48 -12.05
CA GLU A 34 -34.41 -3.29 -10.86
C GLU A 34 -33.64 -2.72 -9.66
N ALA A 35 -34.35 -2.55 -8.54
CA ALA A 35 -33.81 -1.97 -7.32
C ALA A 35 -33.72 -3.01 -6.19
N VAL A 36 -32.54 -3.16 -5.61
CA VAL A 36 -32.28 -4.04 -4.45
C VAL A 36 -31.98 -3.18 -3.23
N ASN A 37 -32.72 -3.37 -2.13
CA ASN A 37 -32.57 -2.61 -0.89
C ASN A 37 -32.51 -3.47 0.38
N ALA A 38 -32.35 -4.78 0.21
CA ALA A 38 -32.30 -5.76 1.29
C ALA A 38 -31.05 -6.62 1.17
N GLU A 39 -30.62 -7.17 2.30
CA GLU A 39 -29.54 -8.16 2.37
C GLU A 39 -29.88 -9.41 1.52
N MET A 40 -28.87 -9.92 0.81
CA MET A 40 -28.96 -11.14 0.01
C MET A 40 -27.93 -12.14 0.50
N SER A 41 -28.40 -13.19 1.17
CA SER A 41 -27.53 -14.09 1.93
C SER A 41 -27.82 -15.56 1.68
N ALA A 42 -26.76 -16.37 1.72
CA ALA A 42 -26.80 -17.83 1.60
C ALA A 42 -27.54 -18.33 0.34
N ASN A 43 -27.51 -17.57 -0.76
CA ASN A 43 -28.00 -18.04 -2.05
C ASN A 43 -26.99 -19.04 -2.61
N ASP A 44 -27.43 -20.26 -2.93
CA ASP A 44 -26.57 -21.32 -3.48
C ASP A 44 -27.00 -21.66 -4.90
N ASN A 45 -26.40 -20.97 -5.86
CA ASN A 45 -26.60 -21.13 -7.29
C ASN A 45 -25.28 -21.51 -7.97
N SER A 46 -24.53 -22.44 -7.35
CA SER A 46 -23.15 -22.81 -7.71
C SER A 46 -22.94 -23.25 -9.18
N GLU A 47 -24.00 -23.65 -9.87
CA GLU A 47 -23.97 -24.03 -11.30
C GLU A 47 -24.32 -22.87 -12.25
N LEU A 48 -24.65 -21.69 -11.73
CA LEU A 48 -25.19 -20.56 -12.48
C LEU A 48 -24.37 -19.29 -12.26
N GLN A 49 -24.47 -18.35 -13.19
CA GLN A 49 -23.90 -17.02 -12.98
C GLN A 49 -24.76 -16.22 -12.00
N GLY A 50 -24.09 -15.46 -11.12
CA GLY A 50 -24.70 -14.65 -10.08
C GLY A 50 -25.26 -15.51 -8.96
N GLY A 51 -24.55 -15.64 -7.84
CA GLY A 51 -25.08 -16.40 -6.70
C GLY A 51 -26.36 -15.78 -6.16
N ALA A 52 -26.38 -14.47 -5.95
CA ALA A 52 -27.57 -13.71 -5.55
C ALA A 52 -28.21 -12.97 -6.74
N ILE A 53 -27.41 -12.35 -7.61
CA ILE A 53 -27.91 -11.52 -8.73
C ILE A 53 -27.18 -11.86 -10.02
N LEU A 54 -27.94 -12.18 -11.07
CA LEU A 54 -27.50 -12.11 -12.46
C LEU A 54 -28.08 -10.84 -13.10
N ASN A 55 -27.22 -9.93 -13.56
CA ASN A 55 -27.62 -8.70 -14.20
C ASN A 55 -27.20 -8.64 -15.67
N SER A 56 -28.19 -8.48 -16.54
CA SER A 56 -28.05 -8.17 -17.98
C SER A 56 -28.83 -6.91 -18.41
N GLY A 57 -29.43 -6.22 -17.44
CA GLY A 57 -30.25 -5.02 -17.63
C GLY A 57 -29.66 -3.81 -16.90
N LYS A 58 -30.53 -3.05 -16.23
CA LYS A 58 -30.17 -1.91 -15.38
C LYS A 58 -30.44 -2.27 -13.92
N LEU A 59 -29.39 -2.32 -13.10
CA LEU A 59 -29.45 -2.69 -11.69
C LEU A 59 -29.04 -1.51 -10.82
N THR A 60 -29.83 -1.25 -9.78
CA THR A 60 -29.48 -0.36 -8.68
C THR A 60 -29.53 -1.12 -7.37
N VAL A 61 -28.40 -1.17 -6.65
CA VAL A 61 -28.33 -1.70 -5.28
C VAL A 61 -28.18 -0.52 -4.34
N ALA A 62 -29.04 -0.43 -3.33
CA ALA A 62 -29.02 0.64 -2.35
C ALA A 62 -27.77 0.57 -1.45
N ASP A 63 -27.46 1.68 -0.81
CA ASP A 63 -26.37 1.78 0.14
C ASP A 63 -26.54 0.78 1.30
N GLY A 64 -25.42 0.26 1.81
CA GLY A 64 -25.39 -0.61 2.98
C GLY A 64 -25.94 -2.02 2.77
N VAL A 65 -26.34 -2.38 1.55
CA VAL A 65 -26.75 -3.76 1.24
C VAL A 65 -25.59 -4.73 1.50
N VAL A 66 -25.92 -5.91 2.03
CA VAL A 66 -24.96 -6.96 2.34
C VAL A 66 -25.22 -8.17 1.46
N PHE A 67 -24.17 -8.68 0.83
CA PHE A 67 -24.11 -9.95 0.14
C PHE A 67 -23.26 -10.93 0.96
N ASN A 68 -23.89 -11.86 1.67
CA ASN A 68 -23.20 -12.71 2.62
C ASN A 68 -23.34 -14.21 2.30
N GLY A 69 -22.22 -14.89 2.06
CA GLY A 69 -22.19 -16.35 1.89
C GLY A 69 -22.92 -16.85 0.64
N ASN A 70 -22.99 -16.05 -0.42
CA ASN A 70 -23.59 -16.49 -1.67
C ASN A 70 -22.62 -17.34 -2.48
N ALA A 71 -23.14 -18.30 -3.24
CA ALA A 71 -22.38 -19.18 -4.09
C ALA A 71 -22.91 -19.16 -5.54
N GLY A 72 -22.00 -18.99 -6.49
CA GLY A 72 -22.29 -19.00 -7.93
C GLY A 72 -21.20 -19.74 -8.71
N SER A 73 -21.46 -20.07 -9.97
CA SER A 73 -20.40 -20.53 -10.87
C SER A 73 -19.46 -19.37 -11.24
N VAL A 74 -20.05 -18.21 -11.51
CA VAL A 74 -19.38 -16.95 -11.87
C VAL A 74 -20.07 -15.82 -11.14
N GLY A 75 -19.33 -14.94 -10.47
CA GLY A 75 -19.90 -13.89 -9.62
C GLY A 75 -20.60 -14.52 -8.41
N GLY A 76 -19.84 -14.88 -7.38
CA GLY A 76 -20.38 -15.62 -6.24
C GLY A 76 -21.53 -14.89 -5.53
N ALA A 77 -21.57 -13.55 -5.56
CA ALA A 77 -22.75 -12.78 -5.21
C ALA A 77 -23.44 -12.20 -6.45
N VAL A 78 -22.72 -11.42 -7.25
CA VAL A 78 -23.29 -10.67 -8.37
C VAL A 78 -22.49 -10.91 -9.63
N SER A 79 -23.17 -11.20 -10.73
CA SER A 79 -22.59 -11.26 -12.05
C SER A 79 -23.32 -10.26 -12.95
N THR A 80 -22.60 -9.25 -13.43
CA THR A 80 -23.08 -8.30 -14.43
C THR A 80 -22.46 -8.66 -15.78
N VAL A 81 -23.29 -9.10 -16.72
CA VAL A 81 -22.87 -9.61 -18.02
C VAL A 81 -23.76 -9.06 -19.12
N ASP A 82 -23.14 -8.59 -20.19
CA ASP A 82 -23.84 -8.08 -21.37
C ASP A 82 -24.82 -6.93 -21.09
N ALA A 83 -24.70 -6.29 -19.93
CA ALA A 83 -25.67 -5.33 -19.44
C ALA A 83 -25.87 -4.17 -20.42
N SER A 84 -27.14 -3.93 -20.75
CA SER A 84 -27.56 -2.83 -21.63
C SER A 84 -27.59 -1.46 -20.91
N GLY A 85 -27.51 -1.47 -19.58
CA GLY A 85 -27.37 -0.28 -18.74
C GLY A 85 -26.24 -0.45 -17.71
N ALA A 86 -25.84 0.66 -17.08
CA ALA A 86 -24.85 0.60 -16.01
C ALA A 86 -25.44 -0.06 -14.76
N ALA A 87 -24.67 -0.94 -14.12
CA ALA A 87 -24.98 -1.41 -12.77
C ALA A 87 -24.46 -0.40 -11.75
N VAL A 88 -25.31 0.05 -10.83
CA VAL A 88 -24.94 0.99 -9.77
C VAL A 88 -25.14 0.29 -8.44
N ILE A 89 -24.05 0.06 -7.72
CA ILE A 89 -24.04 -0.52 -6.39
C ILE A 89 -23.65 0.57 -5.42
N GLY A 90 -24.51 0.83 -4.43
CA GLY A 90 -24.40 1.96 -3.52
C GLY A 90 -23.18 1.93 -2.60
N ASP A 91 -23.08 2.96 -1.78
CA ASP A 91 -22.02 3.13 -0.79
C ASP A 91 -22.19 2.12 0.36
N ASN A 92 -21.11 1.82 1.07
CA ASN A 92 -21.11 0.94 2.26
C ASN A 92 -21.61 -0.49 2.00
N VAL A 93 -21.70 -0.91 0.74
CA VAL A 93 -22.08 -2.29 0.39
C VAL A 93 -21.00 -3.27 0.80
N SER A 94 -21.42 -4.44 1.31
CA SER A 94 -20.50 -5.46 1.83
C SER A 94 -20.70 -6.81 1.14
N PHE A 95 -19.65 -7.31 0.52
CA PHE A 95 -19.52 -8.67 -0.01
C PHE A 95 -18.67 -9.52 0.93
N ILE A 96 -19.32 -10.39 1.69
CA ILE A 96 -18.69 -11.18 2.75
C ILE A 96 -18.83 -12.67 2.44
N GLY A 97 -17.71 -13.40 2.39
CA GLY A 97 -17.74 -14.87 2.34
C GLY A 97 -18.39 -15.46 1.08
N ASN A 98 -18.49 -14.69 -0.01
CA ASN A 98 -19.09 -15.19 -1.25
C ASN A 98 -18.10 -16.08 -2.00
N THR A 99 -18.60 -17.11 -2.66
CA THR A 99 -17.78 -18.11 -3.34
C THR A 99 -18.20 -18.28 -4.80
N SER A 100 -17.23 -18.29 -5.71
CA SER A 100 -17.45 -18.67 -7.10
C SER A 100 -16.67 -19.93 -7.47
N ALA A 101 -17.28 -20.86 -8.21
CA ALA A 101 -16.56 -22.01 -8.75
C ALA A 101 -15.47 -21.60 -9.76
N MET A 102 -15.69 -20.51 -10.51
CA MET A 102 -14.80 -20.08 -11.59
C MET A 102 -14.25 -18.66 -11.35
N GLN A 103 -15.04 -17.63 -11.61
CA GLN A 103 -14.56 -16.24 -11.70
C GLN A 103 -15.31 -15.33 -10.75
N GLY A 104 -14.60 -14.43 -10.07
CA GLY A 104 -15.20 -13.36 -9.26
C GLY A 104 -15.93 -13.92 -8.05
N GLY A 105 -15.20 -14.15 -6.95
CA GLY A 105 -15.79 -14.78 -5.76
C GLY A 105 -16.94 -13.96 -5.16
N ALA A 106 -16.95 -12.65 -5.33
CA ALA A 106 -18.08 -11.78 -5.02
C ALA A 106 -18.72 -11.20 -6.29
N TYR A 107 -17.93 -10.47 -7.08
CA TYR A 107 -18.40 -9.67 -8.18
C TYR A 107 -17.73 -10.08 -9.48
N HIS A 108 -18.54 -10.29 -10.51
CA HIS A 108 -18.10 -10.53 -11.87
C HIS A 108 -18.65 -9.44 -12.80
N ASN A 109 -17.77 -8.83 -13.59
CA ASN A 109 -18.14 -7.81 -14.57
C ASN A 109 -17.61 -8.18 -15.95
N GLN A 110 -18.49 -8.60 -16.85
CA GLN A 110 -18.11 -8.97 -18.21
C GLN A 110 -18.84 -8.10 -19.22
N ARG A 111 -18.06 -7.45 -20.09
CA ARG A 111 -18.59 -6.65 -21.19
C ARG A 111 -19.60 -5.58 -20.70
N ALA A 112 -19.45 -5.08 -19.49
CA ALA A 112 -20.43 -4.21 -18.86
C ALA A 112 -19.75 -3.02 -18.16
N THR A 113 -20.54 -1.98 -17.92
CA THR A 113 -20.14 -0.83 -17.11
C THR A 113 -20.78 -0.93 -15.74
N SER A 114 -19.97 -0.91 -14.69
CA SER A 114 -20.42 -1.03 -13.31
C SER A 114 -19.77 0.02 -12.42
N THR A 115 -20.52 0.49 -11.43
CA THR A 115 -20.03 1.35 -10.37
C THR A 115 -20.38 0.74 -9.02
N ILE A 116 -19.42 0.71 -8.11
CA ILE A 116 -19.58 0.33 -6.71
C ILE A 116 -19.16 1.54 -5.89
N GLY A 117 -20.01 1.96 -4.96
CA GLY A 117 -19.82 3.17 -4.17
C GLY A 117 -18.64 3.12 -3.20
N ASP A 118 -18.54 4.18 -2.41
CA ASP A 118 -17.50 4.36 -1.41
C ASP A 118 -17.66 3.36 -0.25
N ASN A 119 -16.56 3.07 0.44
CA ASN A 119 -16.52 2.21 1.63
C ASN A 119 -17.00 0.78 1.37
N ALA A 120 -16.95 0.32 0.11
CA ALA A 120 -17.28 -1.04 -0.26
C ALA A 120 -16.35 -2.05 0.41
N LYS A 121 -16.89 -3.14 0.92
CA LYS A 121 -16.13 -4.20 1.61
C LYS A 121 -16.20 -5.49 0.82
N PHE A 122 -15.04 -6.05 0.51
CA PHE A 122 -14.87 -7.37 -0.08
C PHE A 122 -14.05 -8.20 0.88
N HIS A 123 -14.70 -8.95 1.76
CA HIS A 123 -14.02 -9.72 2.80
C HIS A 123 -14.24 -11.22 2.62
N ASN A 124 -13.16 -11.99 2.66
CA ASN A 124 -13.16 -13.45 2.65
C ASN A 124 -13.91 -14.07 1.46
N ASN A 125 -13.94 -13.39 0.31
CA ASN A 125 -14.53 -13.94 -0.89
C ASN A 125 -13.54 -14.87 -1.58
N MET A 126 -14.05 -15.91 -2.25
CA MET A 126 -13.22 -16.95 -2.83
C MET A 126 -13.60 -17.29 -4.26
N ALA A 127 -12.61 -17.31 -5.15
CA ALA A 127 -12.74 -17.87 -6.50
C ALA A 127 -11.90 -19.15 -6.62
N ILE A 128 -12.53 -20.28 -6.93
CA ILE A 128 -11.84 -21.58 -6.94
C ILE A 128 -11.01 -21.75 -8.23
N GLY A 129 -11.57 -21.41 -9.39
CA GLY A 129 -11.01 -21.78 -10.70
C GLY A 129 -10.11 -20.74 -11.39
N TYR A 130 -10.63 -19.56 -11.73
CA TYR A 130 -10.06 -18.72 -12.79
C TYR A 130 -9.57 -17.34 -12.35
N GLY A 131 -9.88 -16.88 -11.14
CA GLY A 131 -9.22 -15.70 -10.54
C GLY A 131 -10.18 -14.67 -9.98
N GLY A 132 -9.60 -13.62 -9.39
CA GLY A 132 -10.35 -12.50 -8.82
C GLY A 132 -11.16 -12.91 -7.60
N GLY A 133 -10.48 -13.32 -6.53
CA GLY A 133 -11.13 -13.92 -5.35
C GLY A 133 -12.27 -13.08 -4.78
N ALA A 134 -12.26 -11.76 -4.96
CA ALA A 134 -13.43 -10.91 -4.82
C ALA A 134 -14.01 -10.48 -6.17
N VAL A 135 -13.21 -9.80 -6.98
CA VAL A 135 -13.65 -9.10 -8.19
C VAL A 135 -12.93 -9.69 -9.39
N TYR A 136 -13.70 -10.10 -10.39
CA TYR A 136 -13.19 -10.47 -11.70
C TYR A 136 -13.84 -9.61 -12.76
N GLN A 137 -13.03 -9.03 -13.63
CA GLN A 137 -13.51 -8.30 -14.79
C GLN A 137 -12.81 -8.81 -16.04
N ASP A 138 -13.57 -9.10 -17.07
CA ASP A 138 -13.05 -9.48 -18.37
C ASP A 138 -13.77 -8.82 -19.55
N THR A 139 -13.09 -8.89 -20.68
CA THR A 139 -13.58 -8.43 -21.98
C THR A 139 -13.68 -9.63 -22.91
N ASP A 140 -14.73 -9.69 -23.73
CA ASP A 140 -14.88 -10.70 -24.77
C ASP A 140 -15.57 -10.11 -26.02
N GLY A 141 -14.83 -9.29 -26.78
CA GLY A 141 -15.38 -8.59 -27.95
C GLY A 141 -16.25 -7.36 -27.61
N ARG A 142 -16.23 -6.91 -26.35
CA ARG A 142 -16.70 -5.58 -25.93
C ARG A 142 -15.92 -5.08 -24.72
N GLU A 143 -15.83 -3.76 -24.56
CA GLU A 143 -15.24 -3.13 -23.38
C GLU A 143 -15.97 -3.48 -22.07
N ALA A 144 -15.20 -3.49 -20.98
CA ALA A 144 -15.69 -3.65 -19.63
C ALA A 144 -15.04 -2.59 -18.75
N VAL A 145 -15.86 -1.91 -17.96
CA VAL A 145 -15.44 -0.81 -17.08
C VAL A 145 -16.02 -1.05 -15.70
N LEU A 146 -15.16 -1.02 -14.69
CA LEU A 146 -15.56 -1.08 -13.29
C LEU A 146 -14.95 0.08 -12.52
N THR A 147 -15.79 0.86 -11.86
CA THR A 147 -15.37 1.88 -10.89
C THR A 147 -15.76 1.45 -9.49
N ILE A 148 -14.82 1.50 -8.55
CA ILE A 148 -15.04 1.28 -7.12
C ILE A 148 -14.64 2.56 -6.39
N GLY A 149 -15.49 3.03 -5.49
CA GLY A 149 -15.30 4.28 -4.76
C GLY A 149 -14.10 4.30 -3.80
N ASP A 150 -14.00 5.39 -3.06
CA ASP A 150 -12.96 5.63 -2.06
C ASP A 150 -13.12 4.68 -0.86
N ASN A 151 -12.02 4.42 -0.16
CA ASN A 151 -11.93 3.62 1.06
C ASN A 151 -12.42 2.18 0.90
N ALA A 152 -12.33 1.63 -0.31
CA ALA A 152 -12.67 0.24 -0.56
C ALA A 152 -11.72 -0.72 0.18
N GLU A 153 -12.26 -1.78 0.78
CA GLU A 153 -11.49 -2.77 1.53
C GLU A 153 -11.56 -4.15 0.88
N PHE A 154 -10.39 -4.71 0.57
CA PHE A 154 -10.21 -6.08 0.09
C PHE A 154 -9.41 -6.86 1.12
N LYS A 155 -10.08 -7.67 1.94
CA LYS A 155 -9.45 -8.37 3.07
C LYS A 155 -9.68 -9.87 3.01
N GLY A 156 -8.60 -10.65 3.09
CA GLY A 156 -8.70 -12.11 3.17
C GLY A 156 -9.32 -12.78 1.95
N ASN A 157 -9.39 -12.11 0.79
CA ASN A 157 -9.93 -12.72 -0.41
C ASN A 157 -8.93 -13.70 -1.02
N LYS A 158 -9.44 -14.74 -1.68
CA LYS A 158 -8.62 -15.85 -2.17
C LYS A 158 -8.99 -16.25 -3.59
N SER A 159 -7.98 -16.34 -4.46
CA SER A 159 -8.06 -17.20 -5.64
C SER A 159 -7.31 -18.50 -5.35
N GLU A 160 -8.01 -19.64 -5.35
CA GLU A 160 -7.43 -20.92 -4.93
C GLU A 160 -6.33 -21.40 -5.88
N THR A 161 -6.60 -21.34 -7.19
CA THR A 161 -5.73 -21.95 -8.21
C THR A 161 -5.28 -20.99 -9.32
N SER A 162 -5.62 -19.70 -9.20
CA SER A 162 -5.41 -18.71 -10.26
C SER A 162 -4.86 -17.38 -9.73
N HIS A 163 -5.10 -16.31 -10.48
CA HIS A 163 -4.51 -14.99 -10.35
C HIS A 163 -5.44 -14.02 -9.62
N GLY A 164 -4.87 -12.96 -9.05
CA GLY A 164 -5.65 -11.87 -8.46
C GLY A 164 -6.43 -12.33 -7.24
N GLY A 165 -5.77 -12.43 -6.09
CA GLY A 165 -6.42 -12.96 -4.88
C GLY A 165 -7.61 -12.12 -4.43
N ALA A 166 -7.60 -10.81 -4.68
CA ALA A 166 -8.77 -9.95 -4.56
C ALA A 166 -9.33 -9.57 -5.93
N VAL A 167 -8.52 -8.94 -6.79
CA VAL A 167 -8.98 -8.34 -8.04
C VAL A 167 -8.22 -8.93 -9.22
N MET A 168 -8.96 -9.35 -10.24
CA MET A 168 -8.40 -9.71 -11.55
C MET A 168 -9.03 -8.84 -12.64
N ASN A 169 -8.19 -8.06 -13.33
CA ASN A 169 -8.54 -7.32 -14.53
C ASN A 169 -7.95 -8.05 -15.74
N PHE A 170 -8.81 -8.63 -16.57
CA PHE A 170 -8.41 -9.46 -17.69
C PHE A 170 -8.84 -8.84 -19.03
N ASN A 171 -7.86 -8.51 -19.87
CA ASN A 171 -8.13 -8.04 -21.21
C ASN A 171 -7.98 -9.18 -22.24
N ALA A 172 -9.10 -9.81 -22.63
CA ALA A 172 -9.11 -10.87 -23.63
C ALA A 172 -9.48 -10.39 -25.05
N GLY A 173 -9.80 -9.11 -25.25
CA GLY A 173 -10.19 -8.61 -26.56
C GLY A 173 -10.07 -7.10 -26.73
N ASP A 174 -10.80 -6.34 -25.91
CA ASP A 174 -10.98 -4.89 -26.08
C ASP A 174 -10.34 -4.06 -24.96
N LYS A 175 -11.10 -3.19 -24.29
CA LYS A 175 -10.64 -2.32 -23.22
C LYS A 175 -11.19 -2.83 -21.90
N ALA A 176 -10.28 -3.24 -21.00
CA ALA A 176 -10.56 -3.72 -19.66
C ALA A 176 -10.07 -2.68 -18.66
N GLU A 177 -10.97 -1.90 -18.06
CA GLU A 177 -10.62 -0.76 -17.19
C GLU A 177 -11.21 -0.90 -15.79
N ILE A 178 -10.34 -0.99 -14.78
CA ILE A 178 -10.74 -0.88 -13.37
C ILE A 178 -10.16 0.39 -12.77
N THR A 179 -11.03 1.22 -12.19
CA THR A 179 -10.65 2.34 -11.32
C THR A 179 -11.10 2.05 -9.90
N ILE A 180 -10.19 2.18 -8.93
CA ILE A 180 -10.49 2.11 -7.50
C ILE A 180 -10.06 3.45 -6.88
N GLY A 181 -10.94 4.00 -6.05
CA GLY A 181 -10.73 5.29 -5.39
C GLY A 181 -9.54 5.33 -4.43
N LYS A 182 -9.51 6.40 -3.66
CA LYS A 182 -8.47 6.69 -2.67
C LYS A 182 -8.53 5.73 -1.48
N ASN A 183 -7.42 5.60 -0.77
CA ASN A 183 -7.29 4.86 0.48
C ASN A 183 -7.77 3.40 0.38
N ALA A 184 -7.66 2.79 -0.80
CA ALA A 184 -8.00 1.39 -0.97
C ALA A 184 -7.06 0.50 -0.14
N VAL A 185 -7.62 -0.47 0.57
CA VAL A 185 -6.86 -1.37 1.45
C VAL A 185 -6.93 -2.80 0.92
N PHE A 186 -5.77 -3.37 0.61
CA PHE A 186 -5.60 -4.77 0.24
C PHE A 186 -4.80 -5.49 1.32
N SER A 187 -5.45 -6.31 2.14
CA SER A 187 -4.80 -6.97 3.27
C SER A 187 -5.07 -8.47 3.32
N GLY A 188 -4.01 -9.26 3.46
CA GLY A 188 -4.12 -10.71 3.65
C GLY A 188 -4.78 -11.46 2.49
N ASN A 189 -4.78 -10.90 1.29
CA ASN A 189 -5.32 -11.58 0.11
C ASN A 189 -4.31 -12.60 -0.42
N SER A 190 -4.79 -13.67 -1.06
CA SER A 190 -3.92 -14.73 -1.58
C SER A 190 -4.34 -15.26 -2.94
N ALA A 191 -3.34 -15.56 -3.77
CA ALA A 191 -3.52 -16.14 -5.10
C ALA A 191 -2.69 -17.42 -5.27
N GLY A 192 -3.31 -18.46 -5.81
CA GLY A 192 -2.66 -19.72 -6.18
C GLY A 192 -1.64 -19.61 -7.32
N LYS A 193 -1.57 -18.45 -7.98
CA LYS A 193 -0.55 -18.12 -8.99
C LYS A 193 0.04 -16.72 -8.73
N THR A 194 -0.39 -15.71 -9.50
CA THR A 194 0.21 -14.36 -9.46
C THR A 194 -0.73 -13.31 -8.89
N GLY A 195 -0.17 -12.22 -8.37
CA GLY A 195 -0.94 -11.06 -7.90
C GLY A 195 -1.77 -11.40 -6.68
N GLY A 196 -1.12 -11.54 -5.52
CA GLY A 196 -1.80 -11.98 -4.30
C GLY A 196 -2.98 -11.09 -3.90
N ALA A 197 -2.92 -9.79 -4.22
CA ALA A 197 -4.08 -8.90 -4.17
C ALA A 197 -4.64 -8.64 -5.58
N VAL A 198 -3.81 -8.14 -6.50
CA VAL A 198 -4.24 -7.62 -7.79
C VAL A 198 -3.46 -8.28 -8.92
N ALA A 199 -4.18 -8.78 -9.92
CA ALA A 199 -3.61 -9.17 -11.21
C ALA A 199 -4.22 -8.34 -12.33
N ASN A 200 -3.39 -7.64 -13.09
CA ASN A 200 -3.75 -6.90 -14.28
C ASN A 200 -3.07 -7.52 -15.51
N TRP A 201 -3.89 -8.05 -16.41
CA TRP A 201 -3.44 -8.77 -17.61
C TRP A 201 -3.88 -8.04 -18.86
N GLY A 202 -2.95 -7.29 -19.46
CA GLY A 202 -3.20 -6.49 -20.67
C GLY A 202 -4.27 -5.41 -20.51
N GLY A 203 -4.74 -5.15 -19.28
CA GLY A 203 -5.78 -4.18 -18.96
C GLY A 203 -5.22 -2.85 -18.44
N SER A 204 -6.11 -1.92 -18.17
CA SER A 204 -5.81 -0.64 -17.52
C SER A 204 -6.34 -0.63 -16.09
N MET A 205 -5.48 -0.30 -15.12
CA MET A 205 -5.88 -0.13 -13.73
C MET A 205 -5.43 1.21 -13.17
N ARG A 206 -6.33 1.86 -12.41
CA ARG A 206 -6.02 3.08 -11.69
C ARG A 206 -6.42 2.96 -10.22
N LEU A 207 -5.48 3.19 -9.33
CA LEU A 207 -5.70 3.30 -7.90
C LEU A 207 -5.52 4.76 -7.47
N GLY A 208 -6.44 5.25 -6.64
CA GLY A 208 -6.34 6.54 -6.00
C GLY A 208 -5.16 6.64 -5.03
N GLU A 209 -4.99 7.84 -4.47
CA GLU A 209 -3.93 8.09 -3.48
C GLU A 209 -4.13 7.30 -2.19
N GLY A 210 -3.04 6.95 -1.51
CA GLY A 210 -3.12 6.29 -0.19
C GLY A 210 -3.45 4.80 -0.24
N ALA A 211 -3.31 4.14 -1.39
CA ALA A 211 -3.50 2.69 -1.48
C ALA A 211 -2.49 1.92 -0.61
N SER A 212 -2.96 0.91 0.11
CA SER A 212 -2.14 0.08 1.02
C SER A 212 -2.26 -1.40 0.68
N PHE A 213 -1.13 -2.09 0.61
CA PHE A 213 -0.99 -3.52 0.34
C PHE A 213 -0.19 -4.17 1.47
N ALA A 214 -0.88 -4.93 2.32
CA ALA A 214 -0.26 -5.57 3.47
C ALA A 214 -0.48 -7.09 3.47
N GLU A 215 0.58 -7.86 3.70
CA GLU A 215 0.51 -9.31 3.94
C GLU A 215 -0.17 -10.11 2.81
N ASN A 216 -0.13 -9.61 1.58
CA ASN A 216 -0.68 -10.32 0.43
C ASN A 216 0.32 -11.37 -0.08
N ARG A 217 -0.20 -12.50 -0.58
CA ARG A 217 0.62 -13.67 -0.92
C ARG A 217 0.30 -14.21 -2.30
N ALA A 218 1.34 -14.43 -3.11
CA ALA A 218 1.24 -15.10 -4.41
C ALA A 218 2.08 -16.37 -4.41
N ALA A 219 1.53 -17.46 -4.93
CA ALA A 219 2.26 -18.72 -5.05
C ALA A 219 3.34 -18.67 -6.14
N THR A 220 3.33 -17.69 -7.04
CA THR A 220 4.40 -17.43 -8.02
C THR A 220 4.90 -15.99 -7.93
N ASP A 221 4.34 -15.04 -8.68
CA ASP A 221 4.93 -13.71 -8.86
C ASP A 221 4.00 -12.58 -8.42
N GLY A 222 4.57 -11.48 -7.93
CA GLY A 222 3.84 -10.29 -7.51
C GLY A 222 3.01 -10.55 -6.26
N GLY A 223 3.65 -10.56 -5.09
CA GLY A 223 3.00 -10.92 -3.83
C GLY A 223 1.77 -10.07 -3.52
N ALA A 224 1.80 -8.78 -3.87
CA ALA A 224 0.62 -7.93 -3.90
C ALA A 224 0.09 -7.74 -5.32
N VAL A 225 0.93 -7.24 -6.24
CA VAL A 225 0.51 -6.77 -7.56
C VAL A 225 1.27 -7.51 -8.65
N TYR A 226 0.53 -8.00 -9.64
CA TYR A 226 1.07 -8.52 -10.89
C TYR A 226 0.51 -7.72 -12.07
N ASN A 227 1.36 -6.95 -12.74
CA ASN A 227 1.00 -6.12 -13.89
C ASN A 227 1.77 -6.61 -15.13
N ALA A 228 1.11 -7.33 -16.04
CA ALA A 228 1.80 -7.94 -17.18
C ALA A 228 0.99 -7.89 -18.47
N ASN A 229 1.72 -7.81 -19.57
CA ASN A 229 1.13 -7.83 -20.90
C ASN A 229 0.47 -9.19 -21.15
N TYR A 230 -0.58 -9.21 -21.97
CA TYR A 230 -1.28 -10.45 -22.28
C TYR A 230 -1.83 -10.44 -23.71
N GLY A 231 -1.58 -11.50 -24.48
CA GLY A 231 -2.17 -11.65 -25.82
C GLY A 231 -1.85 -10.50 -26.80
N GLY A 232 -0.67 -9.87 -26.67
CA GLY A 232 -0.29 -8.69 -27.46
C GLY A 232 -0.92 -7.36 -26.98
N LYS A 233 -1.60 -7.37 -25.84
CA LYS A 233 -2.15 -6.18 -25.19
C LYS A 233 -1.22 -5.70 -24.08
N ASN A 234 -1.03 -4.39 -23.99
CA ASN A 234 -0.18 -3.78 -22.98
C ASN A 234 -0.93 -3.63 -21.67
N ALA A 235 -0.31 -4.03 -20.57
CA ALA A 235 -0.82 -3.76 -19.23
C ALA A 235 -0.38 -2.36 -18.79
N GLU A 236 -1.32 -1.56 -18.31
CA GLU A 236 -1.03 -0.24 -17.75
C GLU A 236 -1.64 -0.12 -16.36
N MET A 237 -0.82 0.27 -15.39
CA MET A 237 -1.27 0.52 -14.03
C MET A 237 -0.76 1.88 -13.54
N THR A 238 -1.63 2.63 -12.88
CA THR A 238 -1.26 3.86 -12.18
C THR A 238 -1.71 3.80 -10.72
N ILE A 239 -0.78 4.05 -9.81
CA ILE A 239 -1.06 4.21 -8.38
C ILE A 239 -0.74 5.66 -8.03
N ALA A 240 -1.78 6.46 -7.79
CA ALA A 240 -1.63 7.87 -7.49
C ALA A 240 -1.07 8.09 -6.07
N GLY A 241 -0.44 9.24 -5.85
CA GLY A 241 0.09 9.62 -4.54
C GLY A 241 1.07 8.59 -3.96
N VAL A 242 1.22 8.62 -2.63
CA VAL A 242 2.06 7.65 -1.91
C VAL A 242 1.25 6.39 -1.61
N SER A 243 1.83 5.25 -1.93
CA SER A 243 1.29 3.92 -1.63
C SER A 243 2.19 3.17 -0.64
N VAL A 244 1.63 2.19 0.07
CA VAL A 244 2.38 1.37 1.04
C VAL A 244 2.32 -0.10 0.65
N PHE A 245 3.47 -0.76 0.64
CA PHE A 245 3.62 -2.19 0.40
C PHE A 245 4.40 -2.81 1.56
N GLU A 246 3.70 -3.53 2.43
CA GLU A 246 4.25 -4.09 3.65
C GLU A 246 4.09 -5.61 3.72
N ASN A 247 5.20 -6.31 3.94
CA ASN A 247 5.23 -7.76 4.20
C ASN A 247 4.48 -8.61 3.16
N ASN A 248 4.46 -8.17 1.90
CA ASN A 248 3.91 -8.95 0.80
C ASN A 248 4.93 -10.01 0.38
N GLU A 249 4.43 -11.17 -0.05
CA GLU A 249 5.29 -12.32 -0.32
C GLU A 249 4.91 -13.04 -1.62
N ALA A 250 5.91 -13.29 -2.46
CA ALA A 250 5.82 -14.13 -3.64
C ALA A 250 6.84 -15.27 -3.53
N THR A 251 6.54 -16.48 -3.99
CA THR A 251 7.54 -17.56 -3.98
C THR A 251 8.55 -17.44 -5.14
N GLY A 252 8.13 -16.81 -6.23
CA GLY A 252 8.89 -16.48 -7.43
C GLY A 252 9.48 -15.08 -7.36
N LEU A 253 9.03 -14.18 -8.23
CA LEU A 253 9.59 -12.85 -8.46
C LEU A 253 8.69 -11.72 -7.97
N GLY A 254 9.29 -10.62 -7.52
CA GLY A 254 8.56 -9.40 -7.15
C GLY A 254 7.79 -9.58 -5.85
N GLY A 255 8.46 -9.38 -4.71
CA GLY A 255 7.87 -9.67 -3.41
C GLY A 255 6.61 -8.86 -3.13
N ALA A 256 6.61 -7.57 -3.47
CA ALA A 256 5.38 -6.78 -3.54
C ALA A 256 4.83 -6.74 -4.97
N VAL A 257 5.67 -6.38 -5.93
CA VAL A 257 5.22 -6.06 -7.29
C VAL A 257 6.02 -6.83 -8.33
N TYR A 258 5.32 -7.48 -9.24
CA TYR A 258 5.86 -7.91 -10.52
C TYR A 258 5.28 -7.02 -11.62
N ASN A 259 6.16 -6.39 -12.40
CA ASN A 259 5.78 -5.52 -13.51
C ASN A 259 6.49 -5.93 -14.81
N ASP A 260 5.71 -6.37 -15.80
CA ASP A 260 6.14 -6.56 -17.20
C ASP A 260 5.45 -5.55 -18.14
N GLY A 261 4.38 -4.90 -17.68
CA GLY A 261 3.73 -3.80 -18.38
C GLY A 261 4.31 -2.44 -18.02
N LYS A 262 3.46 -1.42 -18.05
CA LYS A 262 3.75 -0.07 -17.60
C LYS A 262 3.14 0.19 -16.24
N LEU A 263 3.95 0.58 -15.26
CA LEU A 263 3.53 0.95 -13.92
C LEU A 263 3.99 2.37 -13.59
N ASN A 264 3.04 3.26 -13.33
CA ASN A 264 3.31 4.63 -12.88
C ASN A 264 2.92 4.76 -11.41
N MET A 265 3.83 5.30 -10.60
CA MET A 265 3.65 5.49 -9.16
C MET A 265 3.90 6.95 -8.78
N GLY A 266 2.97 7.52 -8.01
CA GLY A 266 3.14 8.84 -7.40
C GLY A 266 4.24 8.86 -6.34
N GLY A 267 4.41 7.75 -5.62
CA GLY A 267 5.39 7.52 -4.56
C GLY A 267 5.08 6.21 -3.86
N ALA A 268 6.02 5.66 -3.12
CA ALA A 268 5.85 4.35 -2.49
C ALA A 268 6.72 4.12 -1.26
N VAL A 269 6.19 3.42 -0.27
CA VAL A 269 6.97 2.88 0.84
C VAL A 269 6.91 1.37 0.77
N PHE A 270 8.04 0.74 0.46
CA PHE A 270 8.20 -0.70 0.51
C PHE A 270 8.91 -1.10 1.80
N SER A 271 8.38 -2.10 2.49
CA SER A 271 8.97 -2.61 3.73
C SER A 271 8.73 -4.11 3.89
N GLY A 272 9.81 -4.88 4.01
CA GLY A 272 9.75 -6.28 4.39
C GLY A 272 9.15 -7.21 3.33
N ASN A 273 9.03 -6.75 2.08
CA ASN A 273 8.48 -7.55 1.00
C ASN A 273 9.49 -8.60 0.53
N LYS A 274 9.01 -9.81 0.21
CA LYS A 274 9.89 -10.95 -0.06
C LYS A 274 9.53 -11.72 -1.32
N ALA A 275 10.55 -12.04 -2.10
CA ALA A 275 10.49 -12.96 -3.23
C ALA A 275 11.38 -14.17 -2.91
N GLY A 276 10.84 -15.39 -2.94
CA GLY A 276 11.58 -16.62 -2.62
C GLY A 276 12.22 -16.60 -1.22
N GLY A 277 11.56 -15.96 -0.26
CA GLY A 277 12.04 -15.82 1.13
C GLY A 277 13.14 -14.77 1.35
N LYS A 278 13.58 -14.05 0.31
CA LYS A 278 14.57 -12.97 0.38
C LYS A 278 13.90 -11.62 0.17
N LEU A 279 14.47 -10.55 0.74
CA LEU A 279 13.96 -9.20 0.49
C LEU A 279 14.06 -8.88 -1.00
N ASN A 280 12.94 -8.46 -1.58
CA ASN A 280 12.82 -7.96 -2.94
C ASN A 280 11.49 -7.22 -3.04
N ASP A 281 11.54 -5.91 -3.29
CA ASP A 281 10.31 -5.11 -3.32
C ASP A 281 9.62 -5.27 -4.67
N VAL A 282 10.39 -5.10 -5.74
CA VAL A 282 9.87 -5.08 -7.10
C VAL A 282 10.71 -5.98 -8.00
N TYR A 283 10.04 -6.70 -8.89
CA TYR A 283 10.64 -7.23 -10.10
C TYR A 283 10.06 -6.47 -11.29
N ASN A 284 10.90 -5.74 -12.02
CA ASN A 284 10.52 -4.93 -13.15
C ASN A 284 11.20 -5.42 -14.44
N ALA A 285 10.41 -6.02 -15.32
CA ALA A 285 10.76 -6.37 -16.71
C ALA A 285 10.21 -5.35 -17.74
N GLY A 286 9.27 -4.49 -17.34
CA GLY A 286 8.67 -3.47 -18.19
C GLY A 286 9.12 -2.04 -17.84
N GLU A 287 8.17 -1.10 -17.91
CA GLU A 287 8.39 0.31 -17.54
C GLU A 287 7.88 0.59 -16.13
N LEU A 288 8.76 1.04 -15.24
CA LEU A 288 8.40 1.49 -13.89
C LEU A 288 8.77 2.98 -13.72
N ASN A 289 7.79 3.83 -13.44
CA ASN A 289 8.00 5.28 -13.33
C ASN A 289 7.59 5.78 -11.94
N PHE A 290 8.53 6.40 -11.23
CA PHE A 290 8.27 7.11 -9.97
C PHE A 290 8.24 8.61 -10.21
N THR A 291 7.18 9.27 -9.74
CA THR A 291 6.99 10.73 -9.84
C THR A 291 7.08 11.47 -8.50
N GLY A 292 7.36 10.74 -7.42
CA GLY A 292 7.52 11.26 -6.06
C GLY A 292 8.22 10.22 -5.19
N ASP A 293 8.29 10.49 -3.89
CA ASP A 293 9.25 9.84 -3.00
C ASP A 293 9.02 8.34 -2.86
N VAL A 294 10.13 7.59 -2.82
CA VAL A 294 10.15 6.14 -2.81
C VAL A 294 11.11 5.62 -1.76
N THR A 295 10.68 4.68 -0.93
CA THR A 295 11.52 3.98 0.04
C THR A 295 11.61 2.50 -0.30
N LEU A 296 12.83 1.98 -0.38
CA LEU A 296 13.13 0.58 -0.67
C LEU A 296 13.93 -0.07 0.47
N ASP A 297 13.64 -1.32 0.76
CA ASP A 297 14.46 -2.16 1.65
C ASP A 297 14.80 -3.55 1.12
N GLY A 298 14.12 -3.99 0.05
CA GLY A 298 14.46 -5.17 -0.73
C GLY A 298 14.92 -4.87 -2.16
N GLY A 299 14.68 -3.66 -2.67
CA GLY A 299 15.21 -3.22 -3.96
C GLY A 299 14.41 -3.66 -5.17
N ILE A 300 14.97 -3.38 -6.35
CA ILE A 300 14.31 -3.55 -7.65
C ILE A 300 15.14 -4.51 -8.50
N ALA A 301 14.61 -5.70 -8.77
CA ALA A 301 15.21 -6.68 -9.67
C ALA A 301 14.60 -6.60 -11.08
N GLY A 302 15.17 -7.33 -12.03
CA GLY A 302 14.66 -7.47 -13.39
C GLY A 302 15.48 -6.70 -14.42
N ASN A 303 15.02 -6.70 -15.66
CA ASN A 303 15.73 -6.20 -16.84
C ASN A 303 14.96 -5.09 -17.58
N GLY A 304 13.90 -4.56 -16.97
CA GLY A 304 13.14 -3.43 -17.49
C GLY A 304 13.80 -2.08 -17.20
N THR A 305 13.04 -1.01 -17.39
CA THR A 305 13.51 0.36 -17.11
C THR A 305 12.80 0.94 -15.90
N THR A 306 13.56 1.42 -14.92
CA THR A 306 13.06 2.26 -13.82
C THR A 306 13.40 3.72 -14.10
N THR A 307 12.39 4.59 -14.14
CA THR A 307 12.60 6.05 -14.23
C THR A 307 12.28 6.70 -12.89
N PHE A 308 13.23 7.46 -12.36
CA PHE A 308 12.99 8.38 -11.25
C PHE A 308 12.86 9.80 -11.81
N ALA A 309 11.71 10.43 -11.58
CA ALA A 309 11.46 11.79 -12.01
C ALA A 309 12.38 12.79 -11.29
N LYS A 310 12.43 14.02 -11.82
CA LYS A 310 13.09 15.12 -11.14
C LYS A 310 12.40 15.36 -9.79
N ASP A 311 13.18 15.73 -8.78
CA ASP A 311 12.73 16.07 -7.43
C ASP A 311 12.18 14.88 -6.61
N THR A 312 12.17 13.65 -7.16
CA THR A 312 11.94 12.42 -6.40
C THR A 312 13.07 12.19 -5.39
N VAL A 313 12.74 11.85 -4.15
CA VAL A 313 13.67 11.30 -3.16
C VAL A 313 13.59 9.78 -3.16
N LEU A 314 14.66 9.12 -3.59
CA LEU A 314 14.87 7.68 -3.44
C LEU A 314 15.56 7.41 -2.10
N THR A 315 14.84 6.87 -1.14
CA THR A 315 15.36 6.43 0.16
C THR A 315 15.66 4.93 0.12
N VAL A 316 16.89 4.57 0.47
CA VAL A 316 17.36 3.18 0.42
C VAL A 316 17.86 2.73 1.79
N LYS A 317 17.28 1.65 2.32
CA LYS A 317 17.87 0.91 3.44
C LYS A 317 19.03 0.07 2.90
N THR A 318 20.25 0.46 3.25
CA THR A 318 21.48 -0.13 2.71
C THR A 318 21.74 -1.53 3.27
N GLY A 319 22.62 -2.28 2.60
CA GLY A 319 23.03 -3.64 2.99
C GLY A 319 22.16 -4.76 2.42
N THR A 320 20.89 -4.50 2.11
CA THR A 320 19.97 -5.48 1.48
C THR A 320 19.40 -5.01 0.14
N THR A 321 19.29 -3.69 -0.05
CA THR A 321 18.70 -3.12 -1.25
C THR A 321 19.70 -3.05 -2.38
N THR A 322 19.31 -3.47 -3.57
CA THR A 322 20.01 -3.21 -4.83
C THR A 322 19.01 -2.94 -5.96
N ILE A 323 19.49 -2.40 -7.07
CA ILE A 323 18.73 -2.20 -8.31
C ILE A 323 19.49 -2.87 -9.44
N SER A 324 18.87 -3.83 -10.12
CA SER A 324 19.51 -4.63 -11.17
C SER A 324 19.01 -4.32 -12.59
N ASN A 325 18.22 -3.25 -12.75
CA ASN A 325 17.60 -2.91 -14.03
C ASN A 325 18.15 -1.59 -14.60
N ASP A 326 17.64 -1.18 -15.76
CA ASP A 326 18.08 0.06 -16.39
C ASP A 326 17.48 1.27 -15.67
N VAL A 327 18.33 2.11 -15.07
CA VAL A 327 17.90 3.28 -14.32
C VAL A 327 18.06 4.55 -15.15
N VAL A 328 16.93 5.22 -15.35
CA VAL A 328 16.85 6.57 -15.93
C VAL A 328 16.60 7.57 -14.81
N ASN A 329 17.62 8.34 -14.48
CA ASN A 329 17.58 9.35 -13.45
C ASN A 329 17.40 10.76 -14.06
N LYS A 330 16.24 11.37 -13.82
CA LYS A 330 15.91 12.73 -14.29
C LYS A 330 16.34 13.85 -13.33
N GLY A 331 17.23 13.55 -12.38
CA GLY A 331 17.68 14.49 -11.34
C GLY A 331 17.05 14.22 -9.97
N ALA A 332 16.78 12.96 -9.67
CA ALA A 332 16.34 12.50 -8.37
C ALA A 332 17.45 12.61 -7.32
N THR A 333 17.05 12.66 -6.05
CA THR A 333 17.94 12.69 -4.89
C THR A 333 17.97 11.32 -4.22
N LEU A 334 19.16 10.79 -3.95
CA LEU A 334 19.38 9.55 -3.22
C LEU A 334 19.64 9.83 -1.74
N SER A 335 18.86 9.18 -0.87
CA SER A 335 18.99 9.19 0.58
C SER A 335 19.34 7.80 1.07
N LEU A 336 20.58 7.60 1.53
CA LEU A 336 21.04 6.31 2.06
C LEU A 336 20.84 6.25 3.58
N VAL A 337 20.21 5.17 4.04
CA VAL A 337 20.00 4.87 5.46
C VAL A 337 20.82 3.64 5.82
N PHE A 338 21.72 3.79 6.78
CA PHE A 338 22.61 2.73 7.26
C PHE A 338 22.12 2.15 8.57
N ALA A 339 22.35 0.85 8.76
CA ALA A 339 22.08 0.18 10.03
C ALA A 339 22.94 0.78 11.15
N ASN A 340 22.42 0.75 12.38
CA ASN A 340 23.17 1.21 13.55
C ASN A 340 24.50 0.45 13.69
N GLY A 341 25.57 1.19 13.95
CA GLY A 341 26.93 0.66 14.04
C GLY A 341 27.63 0.42 12.69
N TYR A 342 27.04 0.82 11.55
CA TYR A 342 27.71 0.72 10.26
C TYR A 342 29.04 1.49 10.25
N ALA A 343 30.11 0.81 9.83
CA ALA A 343 31.48 1.33 9.91
C ALA A 343 31.88 2.24 8.74
N GLY A 344 31.09 2.27 7.66
CA GLY A 344 31.49 2.81 6.36
C GLY A 344 32.02 1.73 5.43
N GLY A 345 32.48 2.14 4.25
CA GLY A 345 32.95 1.25 3.19
C GLY A 345 32.32 1.60 1.85
N GLU A 346 32.35 0.64 0.93
CA GLU A 346 31.69 0.76 -0.38
C GLU A 346 30.27 0.19 -0.33
N TYR A 347 29.38 0.78 -1.12
CA TYR A 347 28.02 0.29 -1.32
C TYR A 347 27.62 0.43 -2.78
N ASP A 348 27.30 -0.69 -3.41
CA ASP A 348 26.83 -0.75 -4.79
C ASP A 348 25.31 -0.80 -4.78
N LEU A 349 24.67 0.32 -5.13
CA LEU A 349 23.22 0.35 -5.29
C LEU A 349 22.80 -0.32 -6.59
N ILE A 350 23.52 -0.03 -7.68
CA ILE A 350 23.27 -0.60 -9.00
C ILE A 350 24.15 -1.84 -9.15
N THR A 351 23.55 -2.97 -9.50
CA THR A 351 24.32 -4.21 -9.71
C THR A 351 24.99 -4.23 -11.07
N GLU A 352 25.86 -5.21 -11.31
CA GLU A 352 26.49 -5.42 -12.63
C GLU A 352 25.49 -5.72 -13.76
N GLU A 353 24.29 -6.20 -13.42
CA GLU A 353 23.20 -6.46 -14.36
C GLU A 353 22.41 -5.19 -14.71
N GLY A 354 22.48 -4.17 -13.84
CA GLY A 354 21.80 -2.89 -14.03
C GLY A 354 22.67 -1.83 -14.68
N SER A 355 22.05 -0.70 -14.99
CA SER A 355 22.75 0.46 -15.54
C SER A 355 22.21 1.76 -14.92
N LEU A 356 23.04 2.80 -14.88
CA LEU A 356 22.64 4.13 -14.45
C LEU A 356 23.04 5.16 -15.50
N ASP A 357 22.04 5.84 -16.09
CA ASP A 357 22.31 6.84 -17.13
C ASP A 357 23.06 8.07 -16.58
N LYS A 358 22.74 8.48 -15.34
CA LYS A 358 23.25 9.67 -14.66
C LYS A 358 23.27 9.49 -13.15
N GLU A 359 24.32 9.98 -12.50
CA GLU A 359 24.45 9.97 -11.04
C GLU A 359 23.29 10.67 -10.33
N PHE A 360 22.88 10.14 -9.18
CA PHE A 360 21.90 10.77 -8.29
C PHE A 360 22.48 11.99 -7.59
N ASN A 361 21.63 12.97 -7.30
CA ASN A 361 21.97 14.00 -6.32
C ASN A 361 22.05 13.32 -4.94
N ILE A 362 23.10 13.57 -4.16
CA ILE A 362 23.27 12.91 -2.87
C ILE A 362 22.65 13.76 -1.76
N ALA A 363 21.69 13.20 -1.03
CA ALA A 363 21.12 13.85 0.15
C ALA A 363 22.18 13.99 1.24
N GLN A 364 22.07 15.07 2.03
CA GLN A 364 22.88 15.23 3.22
C GLN A 364 22.48 14.18 4.26
N ASN A 365 23.44 13.36 4.70
CA ASN A 365 23.24 12.43 5.81
C ASN A 365 23.92 12.98 7.07
N ALA A 366 23.24 12.95 8.22
CA ALA A 366 23.79 13.49 9.47
C ALA A 366 24.99 12.70 10.00
N LEU A 367 25.00 11.38 9.80
CA LEU A 367 25.95 10.45 10.40
C LEU A 367 27.11 10.07 9.47
N TYR A 368 26.92 10.19 8.16
CA TYR A 368 27.87 9.71 7.16
C TYR A 368 28.17 10.76 6.09
N ASN A 369 29.40 10.76 5.61
CA ASN A 369 29.78 11.37 4.35
C ASN A 369 29.61 10.32 3.26
N ILE A 370 28.91 10.69 2.19
CA ILE A 370 28.62 9.82 1.05
C ILE A 370 29.21 10.49 -0.18
N LYS A 371 30.05 9.75 -0.90
CA LYS A 371 30.65 10.19 -2.15
C LYS A 371 30.24 9.23 -3.25
N ALA A 372 29.69 9.75 -4.35
CA ALA A 372 29.41 8.96 -5.53
C ALA A 372 30.71 8.51 -6.22
N ASN A 373 30.72 7.27 -6.66
CA ASN A 373 31.69 6.68 -7.56
C ASN A 373 31.00 6.43 -8.90
N GLU A 374 31.63 5.62 -9.76
CA GLU A 374 31.06 5.26 -11.05
C GLU A 374 29.87 4.30 -10.92
N ASN A 375 28.94 4.39 -11.89
CA ASN A 375 27.84 3.46 -12.10
C ASN A 375 26.98 3.15 -10.86
N GLY A 376 26.71 4.16 -10.01
CA GLY A 376 25.83 3.99 -8.85
C GLY A 376 26.45 3.23 -7.68
N SER A 377 27.79 3.20 -7.61
CA SER A 377 28.55 2.82 -6.42
C SER A 377 28.85 4.04 -5.54
N TYR A 378 29.03 3.85 -4.24
CA TYR A 378 29.25 4.92 -3.27
C TYR A 378 30.30 4.54 -2.22
N THR A 379 31.19 5.50 -1.92
CA THR A 379 32.11 5.43 -0.78
C THR A 379 31.51 6.15 0.42
N ILE A 380 31.41 5.44 1.54
CA ILE A 380 30.81 5.91 2.79
C ILE A 380 31.88 6.01 3.88
N SER A 381 31.94 7.15 4.56
CA SER A 381 32.74 7.31 5.77
C SER A 381 31.92 7.93 6.90
N LYS A 382 32.15 7.46 8.13
CA LYS A 382 31.45 7.99 9.31
C LYS A 382 31.90 9.41 9.59
N LYS A 383 30.95 10.31 9.86
CA LYS A 383 31.24 11.69 10.27
C LYS A 383 31.83 11.74 11.67
N THR A 384 32.65 12.75 11.92
CA THR A 384 33.08 13.07 13.28
C THR A 384 31.93 13.70 14.07
N ALA A 385 32.03 13.71 15.40
CA ALA A 385 31.05 14.40 16.24
C ALA A 385 30.96 15.91 15.92
N GLY A 386 32.07 16.53 15.52
CA GLY A 386 32.10 17.93 15.09
C GLY A 386 31.32 18.15 13.80
N ASP A 387 31.53 17.30 12.80
CA ASP A 387 30.80 17.39 11.52
C ASP A 387 29.30 17.13 11.70
N PHE A 388 28.94 16.18 12.57
CA PHE A 388 27.55 15.92 12.95
C PHE A 388 26.89 17.18 13.53
N VAL A 389 27.52 17.80 14.54
CA VAL A 389 27.00 19.03 15.17
C VAL A 389 26.91 20.16 14.15
N ALA A 390 27.93 20.35 13.32
CA ALA A 390 27.95 21.39 12.29
C ALA A 390 26.85 21.20 11.24
N SER A 391 26.56 19.95 10.85
CA SER A 391 25.56 19.65 9.83
C SER A 391 24.11 19.63 10.33
N THR A 392 23.89 19.40 11.62
CA THR A 392 22.55 19.24 12.20
C THR A 392 22.13 20.38 13.12
N GLY A 393 23.08 21.18 13.63
CA GLY A 393 22.83 22.16 14.68
C GLY A 393 22.55 21.53 16.05
N ALA A 394 22.80 20.23 16.22
CA ALA A 394 22.57 19.52 17.47
C ALA A 394 23.42 20.07 18.63
N ASN A 395 22.85 20.12 19.83
CA ASN A 395 23.64 20.39 21.03
C ASN A 395 24.43 19.15 21.49
N VAL A 396 25.36 19.35 22.42
CA VAL A 396 26.25 18.28 22.93
C VAL A 396 25.48 17.08 23.48
N ASN A 397 24.37 17.31 24.19
CA ASN A 397 23.57 16.21 24.76
C ASN A 397 22.89 15.41 23.67
N GLN A 398 22.31 16.07 22.66
CA GLN A 398 21.71 15.41 21.50
C GLN A 398 22.75 14.60 20.72
N ALA A 399 23.93 15.18 20.46
CA ALA A 399 25.00 14.50 19.75
C ALA A 399 25.50 13.24 20.48
N ASN A 400 25.68 13.32 21.81
CA ASN A 400 26.06 12.18 22.63
C ASN A 400 24.98 11.09 22.63
N THR A 401 23.71 11.48 22.80
CA THR A 401 22.61 10.52 22.78
C THR A 401 22.48 9.83 21.42
N ILE A 402 22.51 10.59 20.32
CA ILE A 402 22.47 10.04 18.96
C ILE A 402 23.64 9.09 18.72
N SER A 403 24.87 9.47 19.12
CA SER A 403 26.02 8.59 18.98
C SER A 403 25.88 7.29 19.77
N ALA A 404 25.20 7.32 20.92
CA ALA A 404 24.95 6.13 21.72
C ALA A 404 23.89 5.22 21.07
N VAL A 405 22.76 5.78 20.62
CA VAL A 405 21.67 4.97 20.02
C VAL A 405 22.02 4.47 18.62
N ALA A 406 22.77 5.24 17.82
CA ALA A 406 23.20 4.83 16.48
C ALA A 406 24.49 3.98 16.49
N GLY A 407 25.07 3.73 17.67
CA GLY A 407 26.40 3.11 17.83
C GLY A 407 26.41 1.59 17.76
N SER A 408 25.41 0.89 18.32
CA SER A 408 25.32 -0.57 18.30
C SER A 408 23.98 -1.07 18.86
N LYS A 409 23.67 -2.36 18.62
CA LYS A 409 22.56 -3.05 19.27
C LYS A 409 22.87 -3.32 20.75
N THR A 410 21.87 -3.15 21.60
CA THR A 410 21.99 -3.28 23.06
C THR A 410 21.52 -4.63 23.59
N GLY A 411 20.88 -5.45 22.74
CA GLY A 411 20.29 -6.73 23.13
C GLY A 411 18.92 -6.61 23.79
N SER A 412 18.43 -5.39 24.02
CA SER A 412 17.06 -5.11 24.42
C SER A 412 16.22 -4.82 23.19
N ALA A 413 15.32 -5.74 22.81
CA ALA A 413 14.48 -5.59 21.61
C ALA A 413 13.70 -4.26 21.58
N ARG A 414 13.21 -3.78 22.74
CA ARG A 414 12.51 -2.50 22.83
C ARG A 414 13.43 -1.31 22.60
N PHE A 415 14.62 -1.33 23.21
CA PHE A 415 15.57 -0.23 23.02
C PHE A 415 16.11 -0.23 21.60
N ASP A 416 16.42 -1.41 21.04
CA ASP A 416 16.91 -1.56 19.69
C ASP A 416 15.88 -1.06 18.67
N ALA A 417 14.58 -1.32 18.87
CA ALA A 417 13.53 -0.75 18.02
C ALA A 417 13.46 0.79 18.08
N VAL A 418 13.61 1.39 19.27
CA VAL A 418 13.68 2.85 19.43
C VAL A 418 14.94 3.41 18.75
N ALA A 419 16.08 2.75 18.96
CA ALA A 419 17.35 3.13 18.39
C ALA A 419 17.35 3.02 16.86
N GLU A 420 16.73 1.99 16.28
CA GLU A 420 16.55 1.84 14.84
C GLU A 420 15.65 2.95 14.28
N ARG A 421 14.56 3.31 14.98
CA ARG A 421 13.69 4.41 14.56
C ARG A 421 14.41 5.76 14.57
N ILE A 422 15.12 6.09 15.66
CA ILE A 422 15.88 7.34 15.77
C ILE A 422 17.03 7.35 14.75
N GLY A 423 17.74 6.23 14.60
CA GLY A 423 18.82 6.05 13.64
C GLY A 423 18.36 6.23 12.20
N GLY A 424 17.16 5.76 11.84
CA GLY A 424 16.57 6.00 10.52
C GLY A 424 16.23 7.48 10.30
N LEU A 425 15.53 8.09 11.25
CA LEU A 425 15.07 9.49 11.14
C LEU A 425 16.23 10.49 11.06
N ILE A 426 17.30 10.30 11.84
CA ILE A 426 18.46 11.22 11.83
C ILE A 426 19.22 11.17 10.51
N GLN A 427 19.06 10.10 9.73
CA GLN A 427 19.68 9.92 8.41
C GLN A 427 18.80 10.37 7.24
N SER A 428 17.56 10.81 7.52
CA SER A 428 16.59 11.22 6.50
C SER A 428 17.06 12.45 5.72
N ALA A 429 16.71 12.50 4.43
CA ALA A 429 16.86 13.68 3.60
C ALA A 429 15.89 14.82 4.00
N HIS A 430 14.83 14.51 4.75
CA HIS A 430 13.85 15.51 5.20
C HIS A 430 14.26 16.11 6.55
N ALA A 431 14.47 17.42 6.58
CA ALA A 431 14.89 18.14 7.79
C ALA A 431 13.92 17.98 8.98
N SER A 432 12.62 17.78 8.72
CA SER A 432 11.60 17.51 9.75
C SER A 432 11.85 16.20 10.49
N ASP A 433 12.32 15.17 9.79
CA ASP A 433 12.61 13.86 10.38
C ASP A 433 13.87 13.93 11.24
N VAL A 434 14.91 14.61 10.73
CA VAL A 434 16.14 14.88 11.47
C VAL A 434 15.82 15.63 12.77
N GLN A 435 14.99 16.67 12.70
CA GLN A 435 14.56 17.41 13.89
C GLN A 435 13.76 16.54 14.87
N THR A 436 12.91 15.65 14.35
CA THR A 436 12.16 14.68 15.17
C THR A 436 13.11 13.74 15.91
N ALA A 437 14.17 13.25 15.25
CA ALA A 437 15.21 12.45 15.87
C ALA A 437 15.97 13.22 16.96
N LEU A 438 16.31 14.50 16.71
CA LEU A 438 16.98 15.35 17.70
C LEU A 438 16.10 15.62 18.93
N ASN A 439 14.79 15.81 18.74
CA ASN A 439 13.84 15.97 19.84
C ASN A 439 13.72 14.68 20.66
N ALA A 440 13.66 13.52 20.00
CA ALA A 440 13.69 12.22 20.68
C ALA A 440 15.01 12.01 21.46
N ALA A 441 16.14 12.41 20.89
CA ALA A 441 17.43 12.37 21.57
C ALA A 441 17.48 13.26 22.82
N THR A 442 16.81 14.42 22.80
CA THR A 442 16.65 15.27 23.98
C THR A 442 15.85 14.58 25.08
N ALA A 443 14.76 13.90 24.72
CA ALA A 443 13.94 13.16 25.68
C ALA A 443 14.66 11.96 26.31
N LEU A 444 15.64 11.38 25.60
CA LEU A 444 16.46 10.25 26.06
C LEU A 444 17.73 10.70 26.80
N ALA A 445 18.19 11.93 26.61
CA ALA A 445 19.36 12.44 27.29
C ALA A 445 19.10 12.55 28.79
N PRO A 446 20.03 12.13 29.67
CA PRO A 446 19.88 12.34 31.10
C PRO A 446 19.74 13.85 31.38
N GLU A 447 18.69 14.24 32.11
CA GLU A 447 18.53 15.62 32.57
C GLU A 447 19.77 16.00 33.37
N VAL A 448 20.57 16.91 32.82
CA VAL A 448 21.50 17.66 33.66
C VAL A 448 20.65 18.69 34.39
N ALA A 449 20.03 18.30 35.50
CA ALA A 449 19.46 19.27 36.42
C ALA A 449 20.57 20.30 36.71
N PRO A 450 20.37 21.61 36.48
CA PRO A 450 21.41 22.58 36.74
C PRO A 450 21.77 22.48 38.23
N MET A 451 23.02 22.10 38.52
CA MET A 451 23.58 22.25 39.86
C MET A 451 23.50 23.74 40.20
N VAL A 452 22.46 24.12 40.93
CA VAL A 452 22.42 25.41 41.59
C VAL A 452 23.52 25.37 42.64
N LEU A 453 24.68 25.93 42.29
CA LEU A 453 25.76 26.20 43.23
C LEU A 453 25.21 27.16 44.28
N ARG A 454 24.64 26.63 45.38
CA ARG A 454 24.30 27.41 46.56
C ARG A 454 25.62 27.98 47.09
N LYS A 455 25.94 29.22 46.72
CA LYS A 455 26.93 30.03 47.44
C LYS A 455 26.43 30.15 48.88
N ALA A 456 26.99 29.36 49.78
CA ALA A 456 26.77 29.51 51.21
C ALA A 456 27.25 30.90 51.63
N LYS A 457 26.31 31.79 51.94
CA LYS A 457 26.58 33.10 52.54
C LYS A 457 27.14 32.84 53.95
N ALA A 458 28.43 33.08 54.16
CA ALA A 458 29.04 33.05 55.48
C ALA A 458 28.34 34.06 56.40
N ARG A 459 27.61 33.58 57.41
CA ARG A 459 27.06 34.42 58.50
C ARG A 459 28.21 34.78 59.44
N ARG A 460 28.62 36.06 59.44
CA ARG A 460 29.41 36.67 60.52
C ARG A 460 28.60 36.63 61.81
N LEU A 461 29.12 35.96 62.84
CA LEU A 461 28.66 36.05 64.22
C LEU A 461 29.26 37.30 64.87
N THR A 462 28.46 38.35 65.05
CA THR A 462 28.79 39.48 65.93
C THR A 462 28.46 39.11 67.37
N ARG A 463 29.49 39.12 68.24
CA ARG A 463 29.36 39.00 69.71
C ARG A 463 28.60 40.23 70.26
N CYS A 464 27.50 39.99 70.99
CA CYS A 464 26.89 40.98 71.86
C CYS A 464 27.35 40.73 73.30
N SER A 465 28.07 41.69 73.86
CA SER A 465 28.45 41.79 75.27
C SER A 465 27.32 42.46 76.06
N VAL A 466 26.81 41.80 77.09
CA VAL A 466 25.86 42.37 78.05
C VAL A 466 26.59 42.62 79.39
N PRO A 467 26.50 43.82 80.00
CA PRO A 467 27.12 44.08 81.30
C PRO A 467 26.17 43.73 82.46
N PHE A 468 26.74 43.15 83.51
CA PHE A 468 26.12 42.95 84.83
C PHE A 468 25.86 44.29 85.55
N PRO A 469 24.84 44.34 86.42
CA PRO A 469 24.88 45.19 87.60
C PRO A 469 24.95 44.38 88.91
N ARG A 470 25.77 44.92 89.84
CA ARG A 470 25.84 44.66 91.29
C ARG A 470 24.45 44.92 91.91
N VAL A 471 24.00 44.25 92.97
CA VAL A 471 24.54 44.04 94.33
C VAL A 471 24.03 42.72 94.88
#